data_AF-A0A7R6Z2C5-F1
#
_entry.id   AF-A0A7R6Z2C5-F1
#
_cell.length_a   1.000
_cell.length_b   1.000
_cell.length_c   1.000
_cell.angle_alpha   90.00
_cell.angle_beta   90.00
_cell.angle_gamma   90.00
#
_symmetry.space_group_name_H-M   'P 1'
#
loop_
_entity.id
_entity.type
_entity.pdbx_description
1 polymer ?
#
loop_
_entity_poly.entity_id
_entity_poly.type
_entity_poly.pdbx_seq_one_letter_code
_entity_poly.pdbx_strand_id
1 'polypeptide(L)' 'MPMKRAFRTARPGSGCRVENLGSHSYPVTTANPLAQAYFNQGLRWAWAFNHAEAQRTMER' A
#
# COMPACT_ATOMS: atom_id res chain seq x y z
N MET A 1 5.87 -36.89 -11.32
CA MET A 1 5.05 -36.16 -10.31
C MET A 1 5.19 -34.66 -10.57
N PRO A 2 4.12 -33.86 -10.73
CA PRO A 2 4.28 -32.41 -10.77
C PRO A 2 3.60 -31.71 -9.58
N MET A 3 4.39 -30.99 -8.77
CA MET A 3 3.90 -30.03 -7.78
C MET A 3 3.39 -28.78 -8.50
N LYS A 4 2.09 -28.52 -8.39
CA LYS A 4 1.44 -27.30 -8.89
C LYS A 4 1.60 -26.21 -7.83
N ARG A 5 2.47 -25.23 -8.03
CA ARG A 5 2.42 -23.97 -7.26
C ARG A 5 1.27 -23.13 -7.82
N ALA A 6 0.15 -23.10 -7.10
CA ALA A 6 -0.95 -22.20 -7.40
C ALA A 6 -0.51 -20.76 -7.10
N PHE A 7 -0.17 -20.01 -8.14
CA PHE A 7 -0.02 -18.56 -8.04
C PHE A 7 -1.41 -18.00 -7.71
N ARG A 8 -1.61 -17.55 -6.47
CA ARG A 8 -2.84 -16.88 -6.07
C ARG A 8 -2.88 -15.53 -6.78
N THR A 9 -3.77 -15.39 -7.75
CA THR A 9 -4.04 -14.11 -8.39
C THR A 9 -4.66 -13.17 -7.37
N ALA A 10 -4.04 -12.01 -7.16
CA ALA A 10 -4.61 -10.95 -6.34
C ALA A 10 -5.89 -10.43 -7.03
N ARG A 11 -6.98 -10.30 -6.27
CA ARG A 11 -8.26 -9.76 -6.76
C ARG A 11 -8.05 -8.30 -7.20
N PRO A 12 -8.42 -7.89 -8.42
CA PRO A 12 -8.38 -6.49 -8.82
C PRO A 12 -9.55 -5.77 -8.13
N GLY A 13 -9.24 -4.80 -7.27
CA GLY A 13 -10.24 -4.02 -6.55
C GLY A 13 -9.76 -3.37 -5.24
N SER A 14 -8.52 -3.61 -4.82
CA SER A 14 -7.92 -2.89 -3.70
C SER A 14 -6.44 -2.75 -4.00
N GLY A 15 -5.96 -1.51 -4.15
CA GLY A 15 -4.54 -1.23 -4.36
C GLY A 15 -3.71 -2.00 -3.35
N CYS A 16 -2.74 -2.77 -3.84
CA CYS A 16 -1.96 -3.71 -3.05
C CYS A 16 -1.33 -3.00 -1.84
N ARG A 17 -1.89 -3.24 -0.65
CA ARG A 17 -1.33 -2.79 0.62
C ARG A 17 -0.12 -3.66 0.90
N VAL A 18 1.04 -3.04 1.03
CA VAL A 18 2.30 -3.73 1.26
C VAL A 18 2.55 -3.80 2.76
N GLU A 19 2.93 -4.99 3.22
CA GLU A 19 3.22 -5.30 4.61
C GLU A 19 4.70 -4.95 4.91
N ASN A 20 5.05 -4.72 6.19
CA ASN A 20 6.42 -4.47 6.65
C ASN A 20 7.11 -3.14 6.23
N LEU A 21 6.36 -2.08 5.92
CA LEU A 21 6.90 -0.73 5.67
C LEU A 21 7.20 0.10 6.95
N GLY A 22 7.24 -0.53 8.13
CA GLY A 22 7.34 0.17 9.42
C GLY A 22 6.01 0.74 9.92
N SER A 23 6.06 1.51 11.01
CA SER A 23 4.89 1.96 11.78
C SER A 23 4.58 3.45 11.65
N HIS A 24 5.33 4.20 10.84
CA HIS A 24 5.10 5.63 10.65
C HIS A 24 3.69 5.91 10.15
N SER A 25 3.06 6.90 10.74
CA SER A 25 1.71 7.34 10.43
C SER A 25 1.61 8.83 10.70
N TYR A 26 0.72 9.49 9.95
CA TYR A 26 0.38 10.88 10.19
C TYR A 26 -1.12 11.06 9.93
N PRO A 27 -1.87 11.59 10.92
CA PRO A 27 -3.32 11.75 10.79
C PRO A 27 -3.64 12.80 9.73
N VAL A 28 -4.54 12.48 8.80
CA VAL A 28 -5.09 13.45 7.84
C VAL A 28 -6.59 13.61 8.08
N THR A 29 -7.17 14.71 7.60
CA THR A 29 -8.58 15.08 7.84
C THR A 29 -9.59 14.23 7.06
N THR A 30 -9.27 12.97 6.76
CA THR A 30 -10.16 12.05 6.06
C THR A 30 -11.07 11.30 7.02
N ALA A 31 -12.34 11.17 6.66
CA ALA A 31 -13.28 10.29 7.35
C ALA A 31 -13.19 8.83 6.86
N ASN A 32 -12.49 8.58 5.75
CA ASN A 32 -12.39 7.24 5.17
C ASN A 32 -11.15 6.49 5.71
N PRO A 33 -11.33 5.41 6.48
CA PRO A 33 -10.20 4.66 7.04
C PRO A 33 -9.30 4.02 5.97
N LEU A 34 -9.83 3.74 4.77
CA LEU A 34 -9.05 3.22 3.66
C LEU A 34 -8.10 4.29 3.08
N ALA A 35 -8.58 5.53 2.94
CA ALA A 35 -7.77 6.64 2.49
C ALA A 35 -6.62 6.95 3.48
N GLN A 36 -6.89 6.89 4.79
CA GLN A 36 -5.85 7.03 5.81
C GLN A 36 -4.79 5.92 5.71
N ALA A 37 -5.19 4.69 5.36
CA ALA A 37 -4.27 3.57 5.19
C ALA A 37 -3.36 3.76 3.97
N TYR A 38 -3.89 4.23 2.85
CA TYR A 38 -3.11 4.54 1.65
C TYR A 38 -2.16 5.73 1.88
N PHE A 39 -2.60 6.77 2.58
CA PHE A 39 -1.74 7.87 2.97
C PHE A 39 -0.55 7.40 3.84
N ASN A 40 -0.82 6.57 4.86
CA ASN A 40 0.23 5.99 5.70
C ASN A 40 1.22 5.13 4.88
N GLN A 41 0.73 4.40 3.88
CA GLN A 41 1.58 3.64 2.99
C GLN A 41 2.49 4.59 2.19
N GLY A 42 1.93 5.57 1.48
CA GLY A 42 2.70 6.55 0.69
C GLY A 42 3.73 7.32 1.52
N LEU A 43 3.41 7.70 2.75
CA LEU A 43 4.34 8.33 3.69
C LEU A 43 5.59 7.47 3.94
N ARG A 44 5.40 6.15 4.10
CA ARG A 44 6.51 5.22 4.35
C ARG A 44 7.39 5.03 3.12
N TRP A 45 6.78 5.00 1.92
CA TRP A 45 7.53 4.96 0.66
C TRP A 45 8.33 6.24 0.42
N ALA A 46 7.74 7.41 0.71
CA ALA A 46 8.41 8.69 0.59
C ALA A 46 9.61 8.80 1.53
N TRP A 47 9.50 8.28 2.76
CA TRP A 47 10.61 8.20 3.70
C TRP A 47 11.77 7.34 3.16
N ALA A 48 11.45 6.28 2.41
CA ALA A 48 12.44 5.42 1.76
C ALA A 48 12.96 5.95 0.40
N PHE A 49 12.74 7.23 0.08
CA PHE A 49 13.11 7.89 -1.20
C PHE A 49 12.49 7.26 -2.47
N ASN A 50 11.39 6.51 -2.34
CA ASN A 50 10.66 5.98 -3.49
C ASN A 50 9.50 6.90 -3.87
N HIS A 51 9.85 7.98 -4.57
CA HIS A 51 8.91 9.05 -4.91
C HIS A 51 7.79 8.60 -5.88
N ALA A 52 8.06 7.65 -6.78
CA ALA A 52 7.07 7.20 -7.76
C ALA A 52 5.93 6.36 -7.15
N GLU A 53 6.24 5.47 -6.20
CA GLU A 53 5.21 4.67 -5.50
C GLU A 53 4.46 5.49 -4.45
N ALA A 54 5.11 6.51 -3.86
CA ALA A 54 4.44 7.45 -2.97
C ALA A 54 3.30 8.21 -3.68
N GLN A 55 3.53 8.71 -4.90
CA GLN A 55 2.50 9.40 -5.68
C GLN A 55 1.32 8.47 -6.03
N ARG A 56 1.60 7.28 -6.58
CA ARG A 56 0.57 6.31 -7.00
C ARG A 56 -0.34 5.83 -5.86
N THR A 57 0.16 5.84 -4.64
CA THR A 57 -0.61 5.44 -3.45
C THR A 57 -1.44 6.59 -2.89
N MET A 58 -0.98 7.82 -2.98
CA MET A 58 -1.75 9.01 -2.56
C MET A 58 -2.94 9.31 -3.49
N GLU A 59 -2.89 8.84 -4.74
CA GLU A 59 -3.95 9.01 -5.74
C GLU A 59 -5.08 7.96 -5.64
N ARG A 60 -5.00 6.99 -4.71
CA ARG A 60 -5.97 5.90 -4.52
C ARG A 60 -6.80 6.09 -3.26
#